data_AF-A0A1B8UJX2-F1
#
_entry.id   AF-A0A1B8UJX2-F1
#
_cell.length_a   1.000
_cell.length_b   1.000
_cell.length_c   1.000
_cell.angle_alpha   90.00
_cell.angle_beta   90.00
_cell.angle_gamma   90.00
#
_symmetry.space_group_name_H-M   'P 1'
#
loop_
_entity.id
_entity.type
_entity.pdbx_description
1 polymer ?
#
loop_
_entity_poly.entity_id
_entity_poly.type
_entity_poly.pdbx_seq_one_letter_code
_entity_poly.pdbx_strand_id
1 'polypeptide(L)'
;MKKPYEEAYKLVIVLMVEELRLPLIQVAKSQGISANILHRWITKFREEGVTAFGVNKHRLNTVNADIRKLKSQIKELHKENRVLKQTLHLLTKE
;
A
#
# COMPACT_ATOMS: atom_id res chain seq x y z
N MET A 1 11.79 17.52 23.26
CA MET A 1 11.10 17.69 21.95
C MET A 1 10.50 16.36 21.53
N LYS A 2 9.20 16.31 21.18
CA LYS A 2 8.60 15.10 20.58
C LYS A 2 9.20 14.92 19.18
N LYS A 3 9.76 13.74 18.87
CA LYS A 3 10.25 13.45 17.53
C LYS A 3 9.07 13.54 16.55
N PRO A 4 9.23 14.22 15.39
CA PRO A 4 8.18 14.24 14.39
C PRO A 4 7.92 12.80 13.91
N TYR A 5 6.65 12.43 13.77
CA TYR A 5 6.27 11.16 13.17
C TYR A 5 6.70 11.13 11.70
N GLU A 6 7.27 10.00 11.27
CA GLU A 6 7.63 9.76 9.88
C GLU A 6 6.41 9.87 8.96
N GLU A 7 6.60 10.44 7.79
CA GLU A 7 5.54 10.70 6.80
C GLU A 7 4.86 9.40 6.34
N ALA A 8 5.66 8.34 6.13
CA ALA A 8 5.17 7.02 5.78
C ALA A 8 4.27 6.43 6.89
N TYR A 9 4.65 6.64 8.16
CA TYR A 9 3.88 6.18 9.31
C TYR A 9 2.51 6.86 9.38
N LYS A 10 2.46 8.19 9.19
CA LYS A 10 1.17 8.93 9.17
C LYS A 10 0.25 8.40 8.06
N LEU A 11 0.80 8.17 6.87
CA LEU A 11 0.03 7.70 5.72
C LEU A 11 -0.57 6.32 5.98
N VAL A 12 0.23 5.36 6.48
CA VAL A 12 -0.25 4.00 6.76
C VAL A 12 -1.42 4.02 7.74
N ILE A 13 -1.32 4.79 8.83
CA ILE A 13 -2.38 4.84 9.85
C ILE A 13 -3.66 5.47 9.30
N VAL A 14 -3.54 6.50 8.47
CA VAL A 14 -4.72 7.11 7.84
C VAL A 14 -5.39 6.13 6.86
N LEU A 15 -4.61 5.39 6.07
CA LEU A 15 -5.15 4.38 5.16
C LEU A 15 -5.84 3.22 5.89
N MET A 16 -5.42 2.88 7.12
CA MET A 16 -6.13 1.90 7.95
C MET A 16 -7.58 2.34 8.26
N VAL A 17 -7.83 3.64 8.39
CA VAL A 17 -9.17 4.17 8.65
C VAL A 17 -9.94 4.43 7.36
N GLU A 18 -9.30 5.01 6.35
CA GLU A 18 -9.97 5.39 5.10
C GLU A 18 -10.21 4.20 4.16
N GLU A 19 -9.21 3.34 3.93
CA GLU A 19 -9.29 2.23 2.98
C GLU A 19 -9.79 0.94 3.65
N LEU A 20 -9.23 0.59 4.81
CA LEU A 20 -9.60 -0.63 5.54
C LEU A 20 -10.85 -0.44 6.42
N ARG A 21 -11.42 0.79 6.46
CA ARG A 21 -12.62 1.16 7.23
C ARG A 21 -12.56 0.76 8.70
N LEU A 22 -11.36 0.72 9.28
CA LEU A 22 -11.19 0.39 10.69
C LEU A 22 -11.65 1.54 11.58
N PRO A 23 -12.24 1.26 12.76
CA PRO A 23 -12.68 2.32 13.67
C PRO A 23 -11.52 3.20 14.13
N LEU A 24 -11.66 4.51 13.99
CA LEU A 24 -10.62 5.49 14.35
C LEU A 24 -10.10 5.30 15.77
N ILE A 25 -10.99 5.09 16.75
CA ILE A 25 -10.63 4.91 18.16
C ILE A 25 -9.79 3.65 18.35
N GLN A 26 -10.14 2.57 17.65
CA GLN A 26 -9.41 1.31 17.71
C GLN A 26 -8.00 1.47 17.12
N VAL A 27 -7.90 2.11 15.95
CA VAL A 27 -6.62 2.39 15.29
C VAL A 27 -5.75 3.32 16.15
N ALA A 28 -6.32 4.38 16.72
CA ALA A 28 -5.59 5.29 17.60
C ALA A 28 -5.03 4.55 18.83
N LYS A 29 -5.84 3.71 19.47
CA LYS A 29 -5.44 2.90 20.62
C LYS A 29 -4.37 1.87 20.26
N SER A 30 -4.52 1.16 19.14
CA SER A 30 -3.53 0.16 18.71
C SER A 30 -2.19 0.77 18.34
N GLN A 31 -2.20 2.00 17.82
CA GLN A 31 -0.98 2.72 17.42
C GLN A 31 -0.41 3.61 18.54
N GLY A 32 -1.05 3.67 19.70
CA GLY A 32 -0.59 4.48 20.84
C GLY A 32 -0.65 6.00 20.60
N ILE A 33 -1.48 6.47 19.66
CA ILE A 33 -1.65 7.88 19.34
C ILE A 33 -3.00 8.40 19.85
N SER A 34 -3.12 9.71 20.07
CA SER A 34 -4.41 10.27 20.45
C SER A 34 -5.37 10.29 19.25
N ALA A 35 -6.65 9.97 19.52
CA ALA A 35 -7.70 10.01 18.51
C ALA A 35 -7.78 11.39 17.82
N ASN A 36 -7.53 12.47 18.56
CA ASN A 36 -7.53 13.83 18.03
C ASN A 36 -6.41 14.08 17.01
N ILE A 37 -5.22 13.49 17.22
CA ILE A 37 -4.12 13.58 16.24
C ILE A 37 -4.49 12.81 14.98
N LEU A 38 -5.01 11.59 15.13
CA LEU A 38 -5.43 10.77 14.01
C LEU A 38 -6.54 11.44 13.20
N HIS A 39 -7.53 12.02 13.87
CA HIS A 39 -8.60 12.77 13.21
C HIS A 39 -8.04 13.91 12.35
N ARG A 40 -7.09 14.70 12.86
CA ARG A 40 -6.44 15.77 12.08
C ARG A 40 -5.69 15.24 10.86
N TRP A 41 -5.00 14.10 10.99
CA TRP A 41 -4.31 13.48 9.86
C TRP A 41 -5.29 13.00 8.79
N ILE A 42 -6.42 12.41 9.19
CA ILE A 42 -7.48 11.99 8.27
C ILE A 42 -8.08 13.19 7.55
N THR A 43 -8.42 14.27 8.26
CA THR A 43 -8.91 15.51 7.64
C THR A 43 -7.92 16.03 6.60
N LYS A 44 -6.64 16.13 6.97
CA LYS A 44 -5.59 16.60 6.05
C LYS A 44 -5.45 15.70 4.82
N PHE A 45 -5.54 14.38 5.00
CA PHE A 45 -5.51 13.42 3.89
C PHE A 45 -6.74 13.50 2.98
N ARG A 46 -7.92 13.80 3.51
CA ARG A 46 -9.12 14.00 2.69
C ARG A 46 -9.04 15.27 1.85
N GLU A 47 -8.41 16.32 2.36
CA GLU A 47 -8.22 17.60 1.67
C GLU A 47 -7.11 17.55 0.62
N GLU A 48 -5.93 17.03 0.99
CA GLU A 48 -4.71 17.11 0.18
C GLU A 48 -4.23 15.73 -0.32
N GLY A 49 -4.96 14.65 -0.05
CA GLY A 49 -4.57 13.29 -0.44
C GLY A 49 -3.24 12.85 0.16
N VAL A 50 -2.51 12.00 -0.55
CA VAL A 50 -1.17 11.53 -0.14
C VAL A 50 -0.16 12.69 -0.07
N THR A 51 -0.40 13.80 -0.79
CA THR A 51 0.48 14.97 -0.76
C THR A 51 0.42 15.73 0.58
N ALA A 52 -0.60 15.48 1.40
CA ALA A 52 -0.75 16.00 2.77
C ALA A 52 0.46 15.71 3.68
N PHE A 53 1.14 14.59 3.44
CA PHE A 53 2.23 14.11 4.26
C PHE A 53 3.60 14.34 3.63
N GLY A 54 3.75 15.25 2.67
CA GLY A 54 5.06 15.57 2.08
C GLY A 54 5.69 14.41 1.29
N VAL A 55 4.91 13.37 0.98
CA VAL A 55 5.37 12.32 0.08
C VAL A 55 5.45 12.93 -1.31
N ASN A 56 6.68 13.23 -1.76
CA ASN A 56 6.94 13.79 -3.07
C ASN A 56 6.20 12.97 -4.15
N LYS A 57 5.29 13.61 -4.89
CA LYS A 57 4.51 13.03 -5.99
C LYS A 57 5.35 12.21 -6.97
N HIS A 58 6.61 12.62 -7.15
CA HIS A 58 7.62 11.93 -7.97
C HIS A 58 7.98 10.54 -7.42
N ARG A 59 8.17 10.38 -6.11
CA ARG A 59 8.46 9.07 -5.48
C ARG A 59 7.27 8.12 -5.54
N LEU A 60 6.04 8.63 -5.42
CA LEU A 60 4.83 7.81 -5.57
C LEU A 60 4.69 7.29 -7.01
N ASN A 61 4.99 8.14 -8.00
CA ASN A 61 4.94 7.73 -9.40
C ASN A 61 5.96 6.64 -9.73
N THR A 62 7.20 6.73 -9.19
CA THR A 62 8.21 5.68 -9.40
C THR A 62 7.82 4.37 -8.72
N VAL A 63 7.38 4.41 -7.46
CA VAL A 63 6.93 3.21 -6.73
C VAL A 63 5.73 2.57 -7.43
N ASN A 64 4.78 3.37 -7.93
CA ASN A 64 3.65 2.85 -8.70
C ASN A 64 4.07 2.24 -10.04
N ALA A 65 5.09 2.79 -10.71
CA ALA A 65 5.65 2.23 -11.94
C ALA A 65 6.32 0.88 -11.68
N ASP A 66 7.08 0.76 -10.59
CA ASP A 66 7.74 -0.48 -10.19
C ASP A 66 6.71 -1.57 -9.84
N ILE A 67 5.65 -1.22 -9.11
CA ILE A 67 4.54 -2.14 -8.81
C ILE A 67 3.88 -2.64 -10.10
N ARG A 68 3.64 -1.77 -11.08
CA ARG A 68 3.07 -2.17 -12.38
C ARG A 68 3.99 -3.12 -13.13
N LYS A 69 5.30 -2.82 -13.15
CA LYS A 69 6.31 -3.68 -13.79
C LYS A 69 6.37 -5.06 -13.14
N LEU A 70 6.42 -5.13 -11.81
CA LEU A 70 6.44 -6.38 -11.05
C LEU A 70 5.15 -7.20 -11.29
N LYS A 71 3.97 -6.58 -11.28
CA LYS A 71 2.71 -7.26 -11.60
C LYS A 71 2.71 -7.83 -13.02
N SER A 72 3.27 -7.10 -13.99
CA SER A 72 3.42 -7.57 -15.37
C SER A 72 4.34 -8.80 -15.43
N GLN A 73 5.48 -8.76 -14.75
CA GLN A 73 6.42 -9.87 -14.70
C GLN A 73 5.81 -11.13 -14.07
N ILE A 74 5.08 -10.99 -12.97
CA ILE A 74 4.35 -12.10 -12.34
C ILE A 74 3.34 -12.73 -13.31
N LYS A 75 2.62 -11.90 -14.07
CA LYS A 75 1.63 -12.38 -15.05
C LYS A 75 2.27 -13.19 -16.17
N GLU A 76 3.39 -12.72 -16.72
CA GLU A 76 4.13 -13.43 -17.77
C GLU A 76 4.74 -14.73 -17.24
N LEU A 77 5.39 -14.70 -16.07
CA LEU A 77 5.93 -15.90 -15.43
C LEU A 77 4.85 -16.96 -15.17
N HIS A 78 3.65 -16.56 -14.72
CA HIS A 78 2.53 -17.49 -14.57
C HIS A 78 2.05 -18.08 -15.90
N LYS A 79 2.09 -17.30 -16.98
CA LYS A 79 1.74 -17.78 -18.32
C LYS A 79 2.77 -18.79 -18.82
N GLU A 80 4.05 -18.48 -18.73
CA GLU A 80 5.14 -19.40 -19.07
C GLU A 80 5.07 -20.68 -18.26
N ASN A 81 4.85 -20.58 -16.93
CA ASN A 81 4.72 -21.74 -16.07
C ASN A 81 3.52 -22.63 -16.46
N ARG A 82 2.40 -22.04 -16.87
CA ARG A 82 1.24 -22.80 -17.38
C ARG A 82 1.58 -23.57 -18.65
N VAL A 83 2.24 -22.92 -19.62
CA VAL A 83 2.66 -23.57 -20.86
C VAL A 83 3.62 -24.72 -20.56
N LEU A 84 4.64 -24.49 -19.73
CA LEU A 84 5.61 -25.52 -19.35
C LEU A 84 4.93 -26.72 -18.68
N LYS A 85 3.98 -26.48 -17.77
CA LYS A 85 3.19 -27.55 -17.13
C LYS A 85 2.32 -28.32 -18.13
N GLN A 86 1.68 -27.62 -19.06
CA GLN A 86 0.87 -28.26 -20.11
C GLN A 86 1.74 -29.13 -21.02
N THR A 87 2.88 -28.63 -21.47
CA THR A 87 3.83 -29.40 -22.29
C THR A 87 4.34 -30.62 -21.53
N LEU A 88 4.74 -30.47 -20.27
CA LEU A 88 5.18 -31.60 -19.45
C LEU A 88 4.08 -32.66 -19.30
N HIS A 89 2.85 -32.24 -19.06
CA HIS A 89 1.70 -33.15 -18.95
C HIS A 89 1.40 -33.90 -20.25
N LEU A 90 1.61 -33.26 -21.40
CA LEU A 90 1.49 -33.92 -22.70
C LEU A 90 2.62 -34.93 -22.92
N LEU A 91 3.87 -34.55 -22.60
CA LEU A 91 5.05 -35.39 -22.75
C LEU A 91 5.10 -36.61 -21.80
N THR A 92 4.41 -36.53 -20.65
CA THR A 92 4.36 -37.61 -19.64
C THR A 92 3.15 -38.53 -19.80
N LYS A 93 2.28 -38.24 -20.77
CA LYS A 93 1.10 -39.06 -21.13
C LYS A 93 1.33 -39.97 -22.33
N GLU A 94 2.48 -39.88 -22.98
CA GLU A 94 3.02 -40.90 -23.90
C GLU A 94 3.85 -41.93 -23.12
#